data_AF-A0A9X1RV86-F1
#
_entry.id   AF-A0A9X1RV86-F1
#
_cell.length_a   1.000
_cell.length_b   1.000
_cell.length_c   1.000
_cell.angle_alpha   90.00
_cell.angle_beta   90.00
_cell.angle_gamma   90.00
#
_symmetry.space_group_name_H-M   'P 1'
#
loop_
_entity.id
_entity.type
_entity.pdbx_description
1 polymer ?
#
loop_
_entity_poly.entity_id
_entity_poly.type
_entity_poly.pdbx_seq_one_letter_code
_entity_poly.pdbx_strand_id
1 'polypeptide(L)'
;MDPKTNPKPIPNRVTAKAVHTRMRANHASHYELGLFYQAMLKRRLWSSQRDLAESLGVSRPNISKAVALTRIPMEVVHAVGGPEQISFRMGALLLDAIDKIGEAPFIRRVREAVRVGYAALDDILEFAVFDRIPRRTPSKIQVRLARNKKSLHVDIPDLEDLLPHLPRLEMFISSSFIIFKATLAAENAAAADSALRLLRTKTPGPRNGPRRDVKPRRQGPDGSADVG
;
A
#
# COMPACT_ATOMS: atom_id res chain seq x y z
N MET A 1 0.31 -10.26 9.53
CA MET A 1 -0.49 -9.85 10.70
C MET A 1 -0.79 -11.09 11.51
N ASP A 2 -0.26 -11.17 12.73
CA ASP A 2 -0.41 -12.33 13.61
C ASP A 2 -1.84 -12.46 14.16
N PRO A 3 -2.45 -13.67 14.17
CA PRO A 3 -3.84 -13.88 14.54
C PRO A 3 -4.07 -14.06 16.06
N LYS A 4 -3.18 -13.57 16.92
CA LYS A 4 -3.24 -13.82 18.38
C LYS A 4 -2.95 -12.57 19.23
N THR A 5 -3.76 -11.54 19.08
CA THR A 5 -3.98 -10.56 20.15
C THR A 5 -5.46 -10.28 20.24
N ASN A 6 -6.21 -11.20 20.86
CA ASN A 6 -7.51 -10.85 21.39
C ASN A 6 -7.25 -9.86 22.54
N PRO A 7 -7.56 -8.56 22.39
CA PRO A 7 -7.24 -7.59 23.42
C PRO A 7 -7.93 -8.01 24.72
N LYS A 8 -7.16 -8.11 25.81
CA LYS A 8 -7.69 -8.46 27.14
C LYS A 8 -8.98 -7.66 27.41
N PRO A 9 -10.07 -8.31 27.82
CA PRO A 9 -11.34 -7.62 28.02
C PRO A 9 -11.18 -6.51 29.06
N ILE A 10 -11.69 -5.33 28.75
CA ILE A 10 -11.64 -4.16 29.64
C ILE A 10 -12.65 -4.43 30.78
N PRO A 11 -12.20 -4.69 32.02
CA PRO A 11 -13.05 -5.31 33.04
C PRO A 11 -13.89 -4.30 33.83
N ASN A 12 -13.47 -3.04 33.89
CA ASN A 12 -14.10 -2.02 34.73
C ASN A 12 -13.89 -0.60 34.18
N ARG A 13 -14.62 0.38 34.76
CA ARG A 13 -14.55 1.80 34.38
C ARG A 13 -13.14 2.40 34.52
N VAL A 14 -12.38 1.99 35.54
CA VAL A 14 -11.01 2.49 35.77
C VAL A 14 -10.08 2.12 34.62
N THR A 15 -10.09 0.85 34.23
CA THR A 15 -9.28 0.36 33.09
C THR A 15 -9.74 0.99 31.79
N ALA A 16 -11.06 1.13 31.59
CA ALA A 16 -11.63 1.78 30.42
C ALA A 16 -11.19 3.25 30.28
N LYS A 17 -11.17 4.00 31.40
CA LYS A 17 -10.64 5.38 31.41
C LYS A 17 -9.16 5.42 31.01
N ALA A 18 -8.32 4.54 31.56
CA ALA A 18 -6.90 4.48 31.20
C ALA A 18 -6.69 4.14 29.71
N VAL A 19 -7.46 3.19 29.17
CA VAL A 19 -7.43 2.85 27.74
C VAL A 19 -7.85 4.05 26.89
N HIS A 20 -8.91 4.75 27.27
CA HIS A 20 -9.37 5.95 26.56
C HIS A 20 -8.30 7.05 26.52
N THR A 21 -7.65 7.33 27.66
CA THR A 21 -6.53 8.29 27.71
C THR A 21 -5.41 7.89 26.75
N ARG A 22 -5.04 6.60 26.72
CA ARG A 22 -4.01 6.09 25.80
C ARG A 22 -4.43 6.19 24.33
N MET A 23 -5.68 5.87 24.00
CA MET A 23 -6.19 6.00 22.63
C MET A 23 -6.11 7.45 22.15
N ARG A 24 -6.48 8.41 23.00
CA ARG A 24 -6.36 9.84 22.68
C ARG A 24 -4.90 10.29 22.51
N ALA A 25 -4.01 9.82 23.39
CA ALA A 25 -2.57 10.11 23.28
C ALA A 25 -1.96 9.55 21.99
N ASN A 26 -2.48 8.42 21.50
CA ASN A 26 -2.04 7.79 20.25
C ASN A 26 -2.79 8.32 19.01
N HIS A 27 -3.52 9.42 19.12
CA HIS A 27 -4.30 10.01 18.01
C HIS A 27 -5.29 9.04 17.36
N ALA A 28 -5.92 8.16 18.15
CA ALA A 28 -6.95 7.25 17.65
C ALA A 28 -8.05 8.03 16.90
N SER A 29 -8.51 7.45 15.80
CA SER A 29 -9.49 8.09 14.94
C SER A 29 -10.86 8.20 15.62
N HIS A 30 -11.72 9.07 15.09
CA HIS A 30 -13.09 9.21 15.58
C HIS A 30 -13.89 7.90 15.45
N TYR A 31 -13.60 7.10 14.42
CA TYR A 31 -14.21 5.78 14.21
C TYR A 31 -13.75 4.79 15.29
N GLU A 32 -12.44 4.74 15.58
CA GLU A 32 -11.88 3.86 16.61
C GLU A 32 -12.38 4.21 18.01
N LEU A 33 -12.43 5.51 18.34
CA LEU A 33 -13.04 5.98 19.59
C LEU A 33 -14.53 5.62 19.65
N GLY A 34 -15.24 5.69 18.52
CA GLY A 34 -16.61 5.22 18.39
C GLY A 34 -16.77 3.75 18.74
N LEU A 35 -15.93 2.87 18.18
CA LEU A 35 -15.93 1.43 18.48
C LEU A 35 -15.67 1.18 19.96
N PHE A 36 -14.71 1.90 20.55
CA PHE A 36 -14.45 1.85 21.98
C PHE A 36 -15.69 2.24 22.80
N TYR A 37 -16.31 3.38 22.53
CA TYR A 37 -17.51 3.83 23.25
C TYR A 37 -18.67 2.84 23.10
N GLN A 38 -18.92 2.34 21.89
CA GLN A 38 -19.97 1.36 21.64
C GLN A 38 -19.73 0.06 22.43
N ALA A 39 -18.48 -0.42 22.49
CA ALA A 39 -18.12 -1.61 23.25
C ALA A 39 -18.32 -1.41 24.77
N MET A 40 -17.98 -0.23 25.29
CA MET A 40 -18.17 0.08 26.72
C MET A 40 -19.65 0.15 27.11
N LEU A 41 -20.49 0.70 26.23
CA LEU A 41 -21.94 0.76 26.39
C LEU A 41 -22.58 -0.64 26.29
N LYS A 42 -22.18 -1.46 25.31
CA LYS A 42 -22.64 -2.85 25.17
C LYS A 42 -22.33 -3.70 26.41
N ARG A 43 -21.17 -3.46 27.04
CA ARG A 43 -20.76 -4.11 28.30
C ARG A 43 -21.45 -3.54 29.54
N ARG A 44 -22.31 -2.52 29.39
CA ARG A 44 -22.98 -1.81 30.49
C ARG A 44 -22.01 -1.25 31.54
N LEU A 45 -20.75 -0.99 31.15
CA LEU A 45 -19.81 -0.30 32.04
C LEU A 45 -20.31 1.10 32.35
N TRP A 46 -20.97 1.75 31.39
CA TRP A 46 -21.77 2.96 31.59
C TRP A 46 -23.21 2.72 31.19
N SER A 47 -24.12 3.38 31.90
CA SER A 47 -25.57 3.24 31.73
C SER A 47 -26.10 3.90 30.46
N SER A 48 -25.41 4.94 29.99
CA SER A 48 -25.82 5.76 28.85
C SER A 48 -24.62 6.49 28.25
N GLN A 49 -24.80 7.03 27.05
CA GLN A 49 -23.82 7.93 26.43
C GLN A 49 -23.57 9.20 27.26
N ARG A 50 -24.57 9.65 28.05
CA ARG A 50 -24.43 10.81 28.96
C ARG A 50 -23.50 10.49 30.12
N ASP A 51 -23.74 9.38 30.81
CA ASP A 51 -22.88 8.87 31.89
C ASP A 51 -21.44 8.64 31.38
N LEU A 52 -21.29 8.08 30.19
CA LEU A 52 -19.99 7.90 29.55
C LEU A 52 -19.28 9.25 29.25
N ALA A 53 -20.00 10.21 28.69
CA ALA A 53 -19.47 11.54 28.33
C ALA A 53 -18.92 12.29 29.54
N GLU A 54 -19.73 12.36 30.60
CA GLU A 54 -19.36 12.99 31.86
C GLU A 54 -18.15 12.29 32.50
N SER A 55 -18.17 10.95 32.54
CA SER A 55 -17.10 10.18 33.17
C SER A 55 -15.75 10.27 32.45
N LEU A 56 -15.75 10.48 31.13
CA LEU A 56 -14.56 10.59 30.28
C LEU A 56 -14.14 12.04 29.99
N GLY A 57 -14.90 13.04 30.44
CA GLY A 57 -14.64 14.45 30.13
C GLY A 57 -14.71 14.75 28.62
N VAL A 58 -15.60 14.08 27.90
CA VAL A 58 -15.83 14.27 26.45
C VAL A 58 -17.24 14.80 26.25
N SER A 59 -17.44 15.72 25.31
CA SER A 59 -18.79 16.23 25.04
C SER A 59 -19.72 15.11 24.56
N ARG A 60 -20.96 15.11 25.07
CA ARG A 60 -21.99 14.16 24.66
C ARG A 60 -22.24 14.15 23.14
N PRO A 61 -22.27 15.31 22.43
CA PRO A 61 -22.39 15.31 20.97
C PRO A 61 -21.24 14.57 20.27
N ASN A 62 -20.00 14.68 20.77
CA ASN A 62 -18.87 13.97 20.18
C ASN A 62 -18.96 12.46 20.37
N ILE A 63 -19.38 12.00 21.57
CA ILE A 63 -19.64 10.57 21.79
C ILE A 63 -20.74 10.08 20.86
N SER A 64 -21.86 10.80 20.77
CA SER A 64 -22.98 10.41 19.91
C SER A 64 -22.54 10.28 18.44
N LYS A 65 -21.84 11.29 17.91
CA LYS A 65 -21.32 11.27 16.55
C LYS A 65 -20.34 10.11 16.34
N ALA A 66 -19.38 9.91 17.25
CA ALA A 66 -18.40 8.82 17.13
C ALA A 66 -19.07 7.45 17.18
N VAL A 67 -20.05 7.23 18.06
CA VAL A 67 -20.82 5.99 18.11
C VAL A 67 -21.62 5.79 16.82
N ALA A 68 -22.19 6.84 16.22
CA ALA A 68 -22.89 6.72 14.95
C ALA A 68 -21.98 6.21 13.82
N LEU A 69 -20.71 6.63 13.79
CA LEU A 69 -19.73 6.17 12.79
C LEU A 69 -19.54 4.65 12.80
N THR A 70 -19.75 3.97 13.93
CA THR A 70 -19.60 2.51 14.03
C THR A 70 -20.62 1.72 13.22
N ARG A 71 -21.68 2.38 12.71
CA ARG A 71 -22.63 1.79 11.77
C ARG A 71 -22.04 1.62 10.36
N ILE A 72 -20.92 2.28 10.06
CA ILE A 72 -20.25 2.16 8.77
C ILE A 72 -19.56 0.79 8.70
N PRO A 73 -19.88 -0.06 7.70
CA PRO A 73 -19.28 -1.38 7.53
C PRO A 73 -17.76 -1.31 7.37
N MET A 74 -17.06 -2.30 7.93
CA MET A 74 -15.59 -2.32 7.92
C MET A 74 -15.03 -2.38 6.49
N GLU A 75 -15.74 -3.03 5.56
CA GLU A 75 -15.37 -3.06 4.15
C GLU A 75 -15.35 -1.67 3.52
N VAL A 76 -16.30 -0.81 3.89
CA VAL A 76 -16.33 0.58 3.41
C VAL A 76 -15.17 1.36 4.01
N VAL A 77 -14.90 1.18 5.30
CA VAL A 77 -13.77 1.84 5.97
C VAL A 77 -12.43 1.44 5.34
N HIS A 78 -12.24 0.17 5.00
CA HIS A 78 -11.04 -0.27 4.28
C HIS A 78 -10.99 0.29 2.85
N ALA A 79 -12.11 0.30 2.13
CA ALA A 79 -12.17 0.79 0.76
C ALA A 79 -11.78 2.27 0.65
N VAL A 80 -12.13 3.08 1.65
CA VAL A 80 -11.78 4.51 1.66
C VAL A 80 -10.40 4.82 2.24
N GLY A 81 -9.60 3.79 2.53
CA GLY A 81 -8.22 3.96 2.98
C GLY A 81 -8.02 3.96 4.49
N GLY A 82 -8.99 3.51 5.28
CA GLY A 82 -8.80 3.27 6.72
C GLY A 82 -9.64 4.16 7.65
N PRO A 83 -9.68 3.82 8.96
CA PRO A 83 -10.49 4.52 9.96
C PRO A 83 -10.10 5.98 10.19
N GLU A 84 -8.88 6.38 9.84
CA GLU A 84 -8.36 7.74 9.89
C GLU A 84 -9.01 8.68 8.87
N GLN A 85 -9.52 8.12 7.76
CA GLN A 85 -10.22 8.87 6.70
C GLN A 85 -11.66 9.22 7.09
N ILE A 86 -12.19 8.58 8.14
CA ILE A 86 -13.57 8.75 8.59
C ILE A 86 -13.67 9.94 9.57
N SER A 87 -13.70 11.15 9.01
CA SER A 87 -14.09 12.35 9.76
C SER A 87 -15.59 12.39 10.07
N PHE A 88 -16.05 13.25 10.99
CA PHE A 88 -17.49 13.39 11.27
C PHE A 88 -18.30 13.85 10.05
N ARG A 89 -17.74 14.77 9.25
CA ARG A 89 -18.39 15.23 8.01
C ARG A 89 -18.53 14.05 7.05
N MET A 90 -17.44 13.29 6.88
CA MET A 90 -17.42 12.21 5.91
C MET A 90 -18.30 11.03 6.33
N GLY A 91 -18.22 10.66 7.60
CA GLY A 91 -19.09 9.64 8.16
C GLY A 91 -20.57 9.99 8.05
N ALA A 92 -20.95 11.26 8.19
CA ALA A 92 -22.34 11.67 7.97
C ALA A 92 -22.80 11.42 6.52
N LEU A 93 -21.94 11.69 5.53
CA LEU A 93 -22.25 11.41 4.11
C LEU A 93 -22.36 9.89 3.85
N LEU A 94 -21.47 9.09 4.42
CA LEU A 94 -21.50 7.64 4.30
C LEU A 94 -22.77 7.04 4.94
N LEU A 95 -23.12 7.51 6.14
CA LEU A 95 -24.31 7.06 6.85
C LEU A 95 -25.59 7.46 6.11
N ASP A 96 -25.68 8.69 5.62
CA ASP A 96 -26.81 9.17 4.81
C ASP A 96 -26.97 8.33 3.52
N ALA A 97 -25.86 7.98 2.87
CA ALA A 97 -25.89 7.10 1.70
C ALA A 97 -26.35 5.68 2.03
N ILE A 98 -25.88 5.11 3.13
CA ILE A 98 -26.33 3.79 3.64
C ILE A 98 -27.81 3.83 3.95
N ASP A 99 -28.29 4.89 4.62
CA ASP A 99 -29.68 5.05 5.01
C ASP A 99 -30.61 5.23 3.78
N LYS A 100 -30.13 5.85 2.70
CA LYS A 100 -30.89 6.06 1.44
C LYS A 100 -30.89 4.86 0.50
N ILE A 101 -29.74 4.23 0.31
CA ILE A 101 -29.52 3.22 -0.74
C ILE A 101 -29.65 1.79 -0.16
N GLY A 102 -29.50 1.67 1.16
CA GLY A 102 -29.36 0.40 1.86
C GLY A 102 -27.90 -0.05 1.93
N GLU A 103 -27.54 -0.71 3.02
CA GLU A 103 -26.17 -1.13 3.31
C GLU A 103 -25.58 -2.05 2.24
N ALA A 104 -26.27 -3.15 1.88
CA ALA A 104 -25.74 -4.13 0.93
C ALA A 104 -25.57 -3.55 -0.50
N PRO A 105 -26.54 -2.79 -1.06
CA PRO A 105 -26.33 -2.07 -2.32
C PRO A 105 -25.18 -1.06 -2.26
N PHE A 106 -25.04 -0.33 -1.15
CA PHE A 106 -23.97 0.64 -0.97
C PHE A 106 -22.59 -0.03 -0.95
N ILE A 107 -22.41 -1.11 -0.18
CA ILE A 107 -21.16 -1.91 -0.16
C ILE A 107 -20.81 -2.41 -1.56
N ARG A 108 -21.80 -2.90 -2.33
CA ARG A 108 -21.57 -3.35 -3.70
C ARG A 108 -21.03 -2.23 -4.59
N ARG A 109 -21.60 -1.02 -4.50
CA ARG A 109 -21.11 0.14 -5.27
C ARG A 109 -19.72 0.58 -4.84
N VAL A 110 -19.41 0.58 -3.55
CA VAL A 110 -18.06 0.88 -3.05
C VAL A 110 -17.03 -0.13 -3.59
N ARG A 111 -17.35 -1.44 -3.59
CA ARG A 111 -16.49 -2.48 -4.17
C ARG A 111 -16.25 -2.27 -5.66
N GLU A 112 -17.31 -1.90 -6.39
CA GLU A 112 -17.22 -1.59 -7.81
C GLU A 112 -16.34 -0.37 -8.06
N ALA A 113 -16.47 0.68 -7.24
CA ALA A 113 -15.63 1.87 -7.34
C ALA A 113 -14.13 1.52 -7.20
N VAL A 114 -13.79 0.74 -6.18
CA VAL A 114 -12.41 0.26 -5.97
C VAL A 114 -11.93 -0.62 -7.13
N ARG A 115 -12.80 -1.48 -7.68
CA ARG A 115 -12.48 -2.34 -8.82
C ARG A 115 -12.16 -1.55 -10.10
N VAL A 116 -12.86 -0.44 -10.32
CA VAL A 116 -12.65 0.47 -11.46
C VAL A 116 -11.37 1.31 -11.27
N GLY A 117 -10.88 1.41 -10.03
CA GLY A 117 -9.62 2.07 -9.69
C GLY A 117 -9.78 3.43 -9.02
N TYR A 118 -10.98 3.75 -8.51
CA TYR A 118 -11.15 4.91 -7.63
C TYR A 118 -10.46 4.64 -6.30
N ALA A 119 -9.54 5.52 -5.94
CA ALA A 119 -8.74 5.41 -4.71
C ALA A 119 -8.97 6.60 -3.77
N ALA A 120 -9.46 7.74 -4.27
CA ALA A 120 -9.81 8.87 -3.43
C ALA A 120 -11.21 8.68 -2.83
N LEU A 121 -11.35 9.02 -1.56
CA LEU A 121 -12.60 8.94 -0.81
C LEU A 121 -13.74 9.74 -1.46
N ASP A 122 -13.46 10.91 -2.02
CA ASP A 122 -14.44 11.72 -2.72
C ASP A 122 -14.95 11.03 -4.01
N ASP A 123 -14.06 10.35 -4.75
CA ASP A 123 -14.42 9.61 -5.97
C ASP A 123 -15.26 8.36 -5.64
N ILE A 124 -14.88 7.65 -4.57
CA ILE A 124 -15.65 6.49 -4.08
C ILE A 124 -17.04 6.93 -3.65
N LEU A 125 -17.16 8.08 -2.99
CA LEU A 125 -18.45 8.63 -2.59
C LEU A 125 -19.26 9.13 -3.78
N GLU A 126 -18.64 9.81 -4.73
CA GLU A 126 -19.35 10.28 -5.92
C GLU A 126 -19.95 9.08 -6.69
N PHE A 127 -19.16 8.03 -6.87
CA PHE A 127 -19.61 6.78 -7.49
C PHE A 127 -20.67 6.05 -6.66
N ALA A 128 -20.41 5.81 -5.36
CA ALA A 128 -21.25 4.96 -4.54
C ALA A 128 -22.56 5.62 -4.12
N VAL A 129 -22.56 6.94 -3.92
CA VAL A 129 -23.73 7.70 -3.46
C VAL A 129 -24.60 8.14 -4.63
N PHE A 130 -24.01 8.69 -5.69
CA PHE A 130 -24.80 9.30 -6.77
C PHE A 130 -25.01 8.38 -7.98
N ASP A 131 -24.41 7.18 -8.00
CA ASP A 131 -24.39 6.29 -9.18
C ASP A 131 -23.84 7.01 -10.42
N ARG A 132 -23.04 8.06 -10.19
CA ARG A 132 -22.40 8.87 -11.21
C ARG A 132 -20.98 8.39 -11.32
N ILE A 133 -20.54 8.11 -12.54
CA ILE A 133 -19.12 7.95 -12.82
C ILE A 133 -18.47 9.29 -12.48
N PRO A 134 -17.56 9.37 -11.47
CA PRO A 134 -16.85 10.59 -11.14
C PRO A 134 -16.27 11.18 -12.41
N ARG A 135 -16.73 12.37 -12.77
CA ARG A 135 -16.13 13.12 -13.88
C ARG A 135 -14.84 13.73 -13.35
N ARG A 136 -13.76 12.96 -13.33
CA ARG A 136 -12.42 13.54 -13.29
C ARG A 136 -11.48 12.93 -14.30
N THR A 137 -11.01 13.83 -15.13
CA THR A 137 -9.82 13.77 -15.95
C THR A 137 -8.62 13.35 -15.08
N PRO A 138 -7.91 12.27 -15.44
CA PRO A 138 -6.79 11.73 -14.66
C PRO A 138 -5.75 12.82 -14.34
N SER A 139 -5.49 13.19 -13.08
CA SER A 139 -4.50 14.24 -12.76
C SER A 139 -3.07 13.96 -13.24
N LYS A 140 -2.80 12.73 -13.71
CA LYS A 140 -1.57 12.27 -14.35
C LYS A 140 -1.89 11.25 -15.43
N ILE A 141 -1.09 11.22 -16.50
CA ILE A 141 -1.14 10.17 -17.52
C ILE A 141 -0.84 8.81 -16.86
N GLN A 142 -1.75 7.84 -16.98
CA GLN A 142 -1.54 6.47 -16.52
C GLN A 142 -1.41 5.53 -17.72
N VAL A 143 -0.49 4.56 -17.64
CA VAL A 143 -0.31 3.54 -18.68
C VAL A 143 -0.55 2.17 -18.06
N ARG A 144 -1.47 1.40 -18.63
CA ARG A 144 -1.83 0.05 -18.19
C ARG A 144 -1.70 -0.94 -19.34
N LEU A 145 -1.36 -2.19 -19.06
CA LEU A 145 -1.38 -3.25 -20.07
C LEU A 145 -2.82 -3.73 -20.29
N ALA A 146 -3.28 -3.72 -21.53
CA ALA A 146 -4.58 -4.27 -21.88
C ALA A 146 -4.60 -5.79 -21.68
N ARG A 147 -5.80 -6.38 -21.48
CA ARG A 147 -5.97 -7.82 -21.25
C ARG A 147 -5.36 -8.69 -22.35
N ASN A 148 -5.27 -8.18 -23.57
CA ASN A 148 -4.69 -8.86 -24.72
C ASN A 148 -3.15 -8.93 -24.69
N LYS A 149 -2.48 -8.25 -23.74
CA LYS A 149 -1.02 -8.11 -23.60
C LYS A 149 -0.29 -7.55 -24.83
N LYS A 150 -1.04 -7.01 -25.80
CA LYS A 150 -0.54 -6.45 -27.07
C LYS A 150 -0.83 -4.96 -27.21
N SER A 151 -1.66 -4.41 -26.35
CA SER A 151 -2.06 -3.00 -26.35
C SER A 151 -1.82 -2.37 -25.00
N LEU A 152 -1.49 -1.08 -24.99
CA LEU A 152 -1.42 -0.27 -23.79
C LEU A 152 -2.69 0.59 -23.72
N HIS A 153 -3.33 0.62 -22.55
CA HIS A 153 -4.38 1.57 -22.25
C HIS A 153 -3.72 2.79 -21.60
N VAL A 154 -3.99 3.97 -22.14
CA VAL A 154 -3.43 5.23 -21.64
C VAL A 154 -4.58 6.10 -21.18
N ASP A 155 -4.66 6.33 -19.87
CA ASP A 155 -5.65 7.23 -19.28
C ASP A 155 -5.03 8.63 -19.21
N ILE A 156 -5.61 9.59 -19.94
CA ILE A 156 -5.08 10.96 -20.08
C ILE A 156 -6.12 11.97 -19.55
N PRO A 157 -5.72 12.98 -18.74
CA PRO A 157 -6.60 14.12 -18.42
C PRO A 157 -6.99 14.91 -19.65
N ASP A 158 -8.20 15.50 -19.59
CA ASP A 158 -8.70 16.49 -20.52
C ASP A 158 -8.54 16.04 -21.98
N LEU A 159 -8.86 14.76 -22.26
CA LEU A 159 -8.70 14.15 -23.58
C LEU A 159 -9.45 14.94 -24.65
N GLU A 160 -10.58 15.54 -24.29
CA GLU A 160 -11.40 16.38 -25.16
C GLU A 160 -10.59 17.52 -25.81
N ASP A 161 -9.65 18.12 -25.08
CA ASP A 161 -8.77 19.19 -25.58
C ASP A 161 -7.70 18.65 -26.55
N LEU A 162 -7.40 17.35 -26.46
CA LEU A 162 -6.41 16.66 -27.29
C LEU A 162 -7.02 15.99 -28.53
N LEU A 163 -8.34 15.76 -28.55
CA LEU A 163 -9.05 15.15 -29.70
C LEU A 163 -8.76 15.87 -31.03
N PRO A 164 -8.76 17.22 -31.10
CA PRO A 164 -8.46 17.92 -32.35
C PRO A 164 -7.00 17.76 -32.81
N HIS A 165 -6.12 17.29 -31.92
CA HIS A 165 -4.68 17.18 -32.14
C HIS A 165 -4.17 15.72 -32.11
N LEU A 166 -5.07 14.73 -32.24
CA LEU A 166 -4.73 13.31 -32.19
C LEU A 166 -3.53 12.91 -33.06
N PRO A 167 -3.41 13.36 -34.34
CA PRO A 167 -2.25 12.99 -35.16
C PRO A 167 -0.92 13.51 -34.59
N ARG A 168 -0.95 14.71 -33.99
CA ARG A 168 0.24 15.31 -33.37
C ARG A 168 0.61 14.58 -32.08
N LEU A 169 -0.39 14.18 -31.30
CA LEU A 169 -0.19 13.36 -30.10
C LEU A 169 0.41 11.99 -30.45
N GLU A 170 -0.06 11.35 -31.52
CA GLU A 170 0.48 10.07 -32.00
C GLU A 170 1.96 10.18 -32.39
N MET A 171 2.33 11.23 -33.14
CA MET A 171 3.72 11.49 -33.49
C MET A 171 4.60 11.74 -32.26
N PHE A 172 4.09 12.52 -31.30
CA PHE A 172 4.79 12.80 -30.05
C PHE A 172 5.03 11.52 -29.24
N ILE A 173 4.01 10.68 -29.08
CA ILE A 173 4.10 9.41 -28.36
C ILE A 173 5.08 8.47 -29.07
N SER A 174 4.99 8.36 -30.40
CA SER A 174 5.90 7.53 -31.20
C SER A 174 7.37 7.94 -31.02
N SER A 175 7.64 9.24 -31.06
CA SER A 175 8.99 9.80 -30.83
C SER A 175 9.48 9.55 -29.40
N SER A 176 8.59 9.72 -28.42
CA SER A 176 8.89 9.48 -27.01
C SER A 176 9.24 8.02 -26.73
N PHE A 177 8.58 7.06 -27.40
CA PHE A 177 8.92 5.64 -27.28
C PHE A 177 10.32 5.32 -27.81
N ILE A 178 10.78 5.99 -28.86
CA ILE A 178 12.14 5.82 -29.38
C ILE A 178 13.15 6.26 -28.32
N ILE A 179 12.95 7.46 -27.75
CA ILE A 179 13.81 8.02 -26.71
C ILE A 179 13.82 7.10 -25.49
N PHE A 180 12.64 6.69 -25.01
CA PHE A 180 12.50 5.81 -23.85
C PHE A 180 13.23 4.47 -24.03
N LYS A 181 13.10 3.84 -25.20
CA LYS A 181 13.82 2.60 -25.53
C LYS A 181 15.34 2.79 -25.52
N ALA A 182 15.82 3.92 -26.04
CA ALA A 182 17.24 4.24 -26.02
C ALA A 182 17.76 4.43 -24.58
N THR A 183 17.00 5.12 -23.72
CA THR A 183 17.33 5.29 -22.29
C THR A 183 17.40 3.94 -21.57
N LEU A 184 16.40 3.08 -21.76
CA LEU A 184 16.40 1.74 -21.17
C LEU A 184 17.59 0.89 -21.63
N ALA A 185 17.95 0.97 -22.92
CA ALA A 185 19.11 0.25 -23.45
C ALA A 185 20.41 0.74 -22.80
N ALA A 186 20.56 2.06 -22.62
CA ALA A 186 21.72 2.65 -21.96
C ALA A 186 21.81 2.26 -20.47
N GLU A 187 20.70 2.31 -19.74
CA GLU A 187 20.64 1.88 -18.33
C GLU A 187 21.02 0.40 -18.16
N ASN A 188 20.49 -0.47 -19.03
CA ASN A 188 20.79 -1.90 -19.00
C ASN A 188 22.27 -2.17 -19.33
N ALA A 189 22.86 -1.45 -20.29
CA ALA A 189 24.28 -1.57 -20.61
C ALA A 189 25.18 -1.12 -19.44
N ALA A 190 24.83 -0.01 -18.78
CA ALA A 190 25.54 0.49 -17.60
C ALA A 190 25.44 -0.48 -16.41
N ALA A 191 24.26 -1.08 -16.20
CA ALA A 191 24.06 -2.10 -15.17
C ALA A 191 24.88 -3.38 -15.45
N ALA A 192 24.94 -3.82 -16.71
CA ALA A 192 25.75 -4.97 -17.11
C ALA A 192 27.26 -4.74 -16.94
N ASP A 193 27.76 -3.55 -17.32
CA ASP A 193 29.17 -3.19 -17.11
C ASP A 193 29.51 -3.12 -15.61
N SER A 194 28.61 -2.56 -14.80
CA SER A 194 28.77 -2.53 -13.34
C SER A 194 28.82 -3.93 -12.73
N ALA A 195 27.97 -4.85 -13.19
CA ALA A 195 27.96 -6.24 -12.74
C ALA A 195 29.24 -7.00 -13.15
N LEU A 196 29.75 -6.79 -14.36
CA LEU A 196 31.01 -7.39 -14.83
C LEU A 196 32.22 -6.89 -14.05
N ARG A 197 32.24 -5.59 -13.69
CA ARG A 197 33.30 -5.01 -12.82
C ARG A 197 33.29 -5.67 -11.42
N LEU A 198 32.12 -5.92 -10.84
CA LEU A 198 31.98 -6.59 -9.54
C LEU A 198 32.42 -8.06 -9.56
N LEU A 199 32.24 -8.76 -10.69
CA LEU A 199 32.73 -10.13 -10.85
C LEU A 199 34.26 -10.16 -11.02
N ARG A 200 34.85 -9.19 -11.72
CA ARG A 200 36.30 -9.07 -11.89
C ARG A 200 37.02 -8.82 -10.56
N THR A 201 36.47 -7.97 -9.68
CA THR A 201 37.09 -7.66 -8.37
C THR A 201 36.98 -8.78 -7.33
N LYS A 202 36.17 -9.81 -7.58
CA LYS A 202 36.00 -10.99 -6.69
C LYS A 202 36.90 -12.18 -7.02
N THR A 203 37.74 -12.09 -8.04
CA THR A 203 38.69 -13.16 -8.39
C THR A 203 39.86 -13.14 -7.40
N PRO A 204 40.13 -14.20 -6.61
CA PRO A 204 41.30 -14.25 -5.74
C PRO A 204 42.56 -14.20 -6.62
N GLY A 205 43.45 -13.24 -6.36
CA GLY A 205 44.75 -13.14 -7.04
C GLY A 205 45.54 -14.45 -6.94
N PRO A 206 46.45 -14.72 -7.90
CA PRO A 206 47.14 -15.99 -7.98
C PRO A 206 47.91 -16.26 -6.68
N ARG A 207 47.65 -17.44 -6.08
CA ARG A 207 48.41 -17.97 -4.95
C ARG A 207 49.89 -18.04 -5.36
N ASN A 208 50.73 -17.22 -4.74
CA ASN A 208 52.17 -17.44 -4.70
C ASN A 208 52.44 -18.79 -4.03
N GLY A 209 52.71 -19.81 -4.84
CA GLY A 209 53.20 -21.10 -4.39
C GLY A 209 54.65 -20.98 -3.91
N PRO A 210 55.07 -21.77 -2.90
CA PRO A 210 56.38 -21.63 -2.29
C PRO A 210 57.50 -22.12 -3.23
N ARG A 211 58.61 -21.38 -3.21
CA ARG A 211 59.87 -21.70 -3.89
C ARG A 211 60.32 -23.10 -3.46
N ARG A 212 60.54 -24.00 -4.43
CA ARG A 212 61.19 -25.29 -4.19
C ARG A 212 62.70 -25.09 -4.12
N ASP A 213 63.24 -25.26 -2.92
CA ASP A 213 64.67 -25.45 -2.68
C ASP A 213 65.12 -26.76 -3.33
N VAL A 214 66.07 -26.65 -4.26
CA VAL A 214 66.75 -27.79 -4.88
C VAL A 214 67.90 -28.20 -3.96
N LYS A 215 67.79 -29.39 -3.35
CA LYS A 215 68.88 -30.03 -2.58
C LYS A 215 69.55 -31.12 -3.43
N PRO A 216 70.89 -31.22 -3.45
CA PRO A 216 71.62 -32.09 -4.38
C PRO A 216 71.60 -33.56 -3.94
N ARG A 217 71.46 -34.46 -4.92
CA ARG A 217 71.46 -35.92 -4.74
C ARG A 217 72.89 -36.45 -4.86
N ARG A 218 73.42 -37.05 -3.80
CA ARG A 218 74.65 -37.86 -3.83
C ARG A 218 74.30 -39.34 -4.00
N GLN A 219 75.04 -39.98 -4.91
CA GLN A 219 75.63 -41.34 -4.94
C GLN A 219 74.72 -42.54 -4.61
N GLY A 220 74.80 -43.69 -5.31
CA GLY A 220 75.83 -44.16 -6.22
C GLY A 220 75.38 -45.45 -6.93
N PRO A 221 76.26 -46.46 -7.03
CA PRO A 221 76.70 -47.04 -8.29
C PRO A 221 76.02 -48.39 -8.58
N ASP A 222 75.98 -48.78 -9.85
CA ASP A 222 76.35 -50.16 -10.20
C ASP A 222 76.74 -50.26 -11.66
N GLY A 223 77.83 -50.99 -11.90
CA GLY A 223 78.41 -51.23 -13.19
C GLY A 223 78.09 -52.63 -13.72
N SER A 224 78.65 -52.89 -14.90
CA SER A 224 78.72 -54.18 -15.60
C SER A 224 77.46 -54.54 -16.39
N ALA A 225 77.53 -55.06 -17.61
CA ALA A 225 78.61 -55.24 -18.59
C ALA A 225 77.97 -55.75 -19.90
N ASP A 226 78.74 -55.68 -20.99
CA ASP A 226 78.77 -56.66 -22.09
C ASP A 226 77.66 -56.51 -23.18
N VAL A 227 77.85 -56.73 -24.48
CA VAL A 227 78.76 -57.58 -25.27
C VAL A 227 78.85 -57.00 -26.70
N GLY A 228 79.97 -57.21 -27.41
CA GLY A 228 79.95 -57.50 -28.87
C GLY A 228 80.59 -56.49 -29.80
#